data_AF-A0A5C1DK33-F1
#
_entry.id   AF-A0A5C1DK33-F1
#
_cell.length_a   1.000
_cell.length_b   1.000
_cell.length_c   1.000
_cell.angle_alpha   90.00
_cell.angle_beta   90.00
_cell.angle_gamma   90.00
#
_symmetry.space_group_name_H-M   'P 1'
#
loop_
_entity.id
_entity.type
_entity.pdbx_description
1 polymer ?
#
loop_
_entity_poly.entity_id
_entity_poly.type
_entity_poly.pdbx_seq_one_letter_code
_entity_poly.pdbx_strand_id
1 'polypeptide(L)'
;MYVFFKGQPNGFIQDRTIVDDMIARGGLSRDDFSYVCTDQEAREQCEAYILQNYPLWKQANITRDGPDASRTAMADFINACRAWSNAQPCNPLVLENIKPKI
;
A
#
# COMPACT_ATOMS: atom_id res chain seq x y z
N MET A 1 3.53 7.61 -9.08
CA MET A 1 2.40 6.79 -9.57
C MET A 1 1.51 7.65 -10.48
N TYR A 2 1.14 7.13 -11.63
CA TYR A 2 0.15 7.73 -12.52
C TYR A 2 -1.22 7.15 -12.26
N VAL A 3 -2.23 8.03 -12.28
CA VAL A 3 -3.63 7.63 -12.14
C VAL A 3 -4.35 7.97 -13.44
N PHE A 4 -5.13 7.02 -13.91
CA PHE A 4 -5.98 7.18 -15.07
C PHE A 4 -7.43 7.15 -14.62
N PHE A 5 -8.24 8.05 -15.16
CA PHE A 5 -9.69 8.06 -14.97
C PHE A 5 -10.35 7.64 -16.29
N LYS A 6 -11.09 6.54 -16.29
CA LYS A 6 -11.69 5.94 -17.51
C LYS A 6 -10.67 5.79 -18.66
N GLY A 7 -9.43 5.42 -18.32
CA GLY A 7 -8.33 5.23 -19.28
C GLY A 7 -7.66 6.51 -19.79
N GLN A 8 -8.07 7.70 -19.34
CA GLN A 8 -7.39 8.97 -19.66
C GLN A 8 -6.41 9.35 -18.54
N PRO A 9 -5.20 9.85 -18.85
CA PRO A 9 -4.24 10.26 -17.83
C PRO A 9 -4.81 11.42 -17.02
N ASN A 10 -4.97 11.20 -15.71
CA ASN A 10 -5.60 12.16 -14.79
C ASN A 10 -4.56 12.86 -13.88
N GLY A 11 -3.26 12.64 -14.16
CA GLY A 11 -2.14 13.29 -13.50
C GLY A 11 -1.21 12.32 -12.75
N PHE A 12 -0.15 12.89 -12.18
CA PHE A 12 0.68 12.22 -11.19
C PHE A 12 0.02 12.40 -9.83
N ILE A 13 -0.32 11.29 -9.19
CA ILE A 13 -0.87 11.31 -7.84
C ILE A 13 0.17 10.66 -6.94
N GLN A 14 0.86 11.47 -6.13
CA GLN A 14 1.70 10.98 -5.04
C GLN A 14 0.85 10.61 -3.82
N ASP A 15 -0.39 11.12 -3.72
CA ASP A 15 -1.21 11.04 -2.51
C ASP A 15 -2.70 10.81 -2.83
N ARG A 16 -3.30 9.81 -2.16
CA ARG A 16 -4.68 9.30 -2.31
C ARG A 16 -5.75 10.38 -2.17
N THR A 17 -5.40 11.51 -1.55
CA THR A 17 -6.28 12.65 -1.27
C THR A 17 -7.05 13.13 -2.50
N ILE A 18 -6.44 13.11 -3.69
CA ILE A 18 -7.12 13.54 -4.92
C ILE A 18 -8.20 12.54 -5.36
N VAL A 19 -7.93 11.23 -5.27
CA VAL A 19 -8.90 10.19 -5.66
C VAL A 19 -10.07 10.17 -4.68
N ASP A 20 -9.80 10.27 -3.39
CA ASP A 20 -10.84 10.35 -2.36
C ASP A 20 -11.70 11.61 -2.52
N ASP A 21 -11.10 12.78 -2.80
CA ASP A 21 -11.83 14.00 -3.09
C ASP A 21 -12.69 13.88 -4.36
N MET A 22 -12.18 13.22 -5.40
CA MET A 22 -12.92 12.99 -6.64
C MET A 22 -14.12 12.07 -6.45
N ILE A 23 -13.98 11.01 -5.65
CA ILE A 23 -15.08 10.12 -5.26
C ILE A 23 -16.11 10.90 -4.43
N ALA A 24 -15.66 11.65 -3.43
CA ALA A 24 -16.52 12.39 -2.51
C ALA A 24 -17.32 13.52 -3.18
N ARG A 25 -16.74 14.18 -4.18
CA ARG A 25 -17.35 15.34 -4.85
C ARG A 25 -18.14 14.99 -6.11
N GLY A 26 -17.85 13.87 -6.77
CA GLY A 26 -18.25 13.62 -8.15
C GLY A 26 -19.16 12.42 -8.40
N GLY A 27 -19.51 11.62 -7.39
CA GLY A 27 -20.27 10.37 -7.60
C GLY A 27 -19.50 9.32 -8.42
N LEU A 28 -18.17 9.39 -8.40
CA LEU A 28 -17.28 8.47 -9.08
C LEU A 28 -17.06 7.21 -8.25
N SER A 29 -16.88 6.07 -8.91
CA SER A 29 -16.51 4.81 -8.27
C SER A 29 -15.00 4.63 -8.25
N ARG A 30 -14.49 3.86 -7.28
CA ARG A 30 -13.08 3.43 -7.25
C ARG A 30 -12.68 2.66 -8.51
N ASP A 31 -13.64 1.97 -9.14
CA ASP A 31 -13.42 1.20 -10.36
C ASP A 31 -13.22 2.08 -11.60
N ASP A 32 -13.54 3.38 -11.52
CA ASP A 32 -13.26 4.33 -12.60
C ASP A 32 -11.77 4.69 -12.70
N PHE A 33 -10.95 4.27 -11.74
CA PHE A 33 -9.53 4.61 -11.64
C PHE A 33 -8.63 3.40 -11.89
N SER A 34 -7.60 3.60 -12.70
CA SER A 34 -6.49 2.64 -12.82
C SER A 34 -5.16 3.29 -12.45
N TYR A 35 -4.25 2.46 -11.96
CA TYR A 35 -2.99 2.89 -11.35
C TYR A 35 -1.83 2.25 -12.11
N VAL A 36 -0.86 3.07 -12.51
CA VAL A 36 0.39 2.60 -13.09
C VAL A 36 1.53 3.21 -12.30
N CYS A 37 2.47 2.39 -11.87
CA CYS A 37 3.71 2.84 -11.29
C CYS A 37 4.85 1.96 -11.76
N THR A 38 6.06 2.48 -11.64
CA THR A 38 7.29 1.72 -11.84
C THR A 38 7.49 0.75 -10.67
N ASP A 39 8.26 -0.32 -10.89
CA ASP A 39 8.61 -1.27 -9.83
C ASP A 39 9.31 -0.58 -8.65
N GLN A 40 10.09 0.47 -8.92
CA GLN A 40 10.73 1.26 -7.87
C GLN A 40 9.70 2.00 -7.00
N GLU A 41 8.75 2.71 -7.62
CA GLU A 41 7.69 3.40 -6.89
C GLU A 41 6.81 2.45 -6.06
N ALA A 42 6.55 1.24 -6.57
CA ALA A 42 5.84 0.21 -5.83
C ALA A 42 6.62 -0.24 -4.59
N ARG A 43 7.94 -0.43 -4.71
CA ARG A 43 8.81 -0.81 -3.58
C ARG A 43 8.91 0.28 -2.53
N GLU A 44 9.06 1.54 -2.95
CA GLU A 44 9.13 2.69 -2.04
C GLU A 44 7.83 2.85 -1.24
N GLN A 45 6.67 2.69 -1.87
CA GLN A 45 5.37 2.74 -1.18
C GLN A 45 5.18 1.58 -0.22
N CYS A 46 5.57 0.37 -0.64
CA CYS A 46 5.53 -0.81 0.21
C CYS A 46 6.41 -0.64 1.46
N GLU A 47 7.63 -0.14 1.28
CA GLU A 47 8.55 0.15 2.39
C GLU A 47 7.96 1.19 3.36
N ALA A 48 7.46 2.31 2.84
CA ALA A 48 6.83 3.34 3.65
C ALA A 48 5.64 2.79 4.47
N TYR A 49 4.79 1.98 3.84
CA TYR A 49 3.64 1.37 4.50
C TYR A 49 4.04 0.33 5.56
N ILE A 50 5.09 -0.45 5.30
CA ILE A 50 5.67 -1.36 6.30
C ILE A 50 6.17 -0.57 7.51
N LEU A 51 6.96 0.48 7.28
CA LEU A 51 7.55 1.29 8.35
C LEU A 51 6.51 2.04 9.19
N GLN A 52 5.38 2.43 8.59
CA GLN A 52 4.26 3.05 9.31
C GLN A 52 3.62 2.08 10.33
N ASN A 53 3.48 0.79 10.00
CA ASN A 53 2.80 -0.20 10.83
C ASN A 53 3.77 -0.99 11.76
N TYR A 54 4.98 -1.25 11.25
CA TYR A 54 6.08 -1.89 11.94
C TYR A 54 7.35 -1.07 11.74
N PRO A 55 7.55 0.00 12.52
CA PRO A 55 8.81 0.74 12.49
C PRO A 55 9.99 -0.15 12.91
N LEU A 56 11.20 0.19 12.47
CA LEU A 56 12.40 -0.64 12.65
C LEU A 56 12.62 -1.09 14.11
N TRP A 57 12.41 -0.20 15.08
CA TRP A 57 12.55 -0.53 16.51
C TRP A 57 11.55 -1.60 16.96
N LYS A 58 10.31 -1.58 16.43
CA LYS A 58 9.27 -2.56 16.74
C LYS A 58 9.60 -3.90 16.09
N GLN A 59 10.08 -3.88 14.86
CA GLN A 59 10.56 -5.10 14.18
C GLN A 59 11.70 -5.75 14.96
N ALA A 60 12.70 -4.97 15.37
CA ALA A 60 13.84 -5.46 16.16
C ALA A 60 13.39 -6.06 17.50
N ASN A 61 12.45 -5.42 18.19
CA ASN A 61 11.92 -5.93 19.45
C ASN A 61 11.15 -7.25 19.28
N ILE A 62 10.28 -7.34 18.26
CA ILE A 62 9.53 -8.57 17.95
C ILE A 62 10.49 -9.71 17.58
N THR A 63 11.51 -9.44 16.76
CA THR A 63 12.51 -10.44 16.38
C THR A 63 13.42 -10.85 17.54
N ARG A 64 13.70 -9.95 18.49
CA ARG A 64 14.56 -10.28 19.63
C ARG A 64 13.81 -11.12 20.68
N ASP A 65 12.65 -10.66 21.11
CA ASP A 65 11.97 -11.17 22.32
C ASP A 65 10.44 -11.29 22.14
N GLY A 66 9.92 -11.05 20.94
CA GLY A 66 8.50 -11.16 20.68
C GLY A 66 8.01 -12.62 20.72
N PRO A 67 6.74 -12.86 21.09
CA PRO A 67 6.11 -14.16 20.95
C PRO A 67 6.12 -14.65 19.50
N ASP A 68 6.13 -15.96 19.29
CA ASP A 68 6.10 -16.57 17.94
C ASP A 68 4.89 -16.11 17.12
N ALA A 69 3.74 -15.92 17.77
CA ALA A 69 2.55 -15.37 17.15
C ALA A 69 2.78 -13.95 16.59
N SER A 70 3.45 -13.08 17.34
CA SER A 70 3.77 -11.71 16.90
C SER A 70 4.82 -11.70 15.78
N ARG A 71 5.83 -12.59 15.85
CA ARG A 71 6.81 -12.77 14.77
C ARG A 71 6.12 -13.20 13.47
N THR A 72 5.20 -14.15 13.58
CA THR A 72 4.41 -14.67 12.46
C THR A 72 3.49 -13.58 11.88
N ALA A 73 2.74 -12.87 12.72
CA ALA A 73 1.86 -11.79 12.28
C ALA A 73 2.63 -10.66 11.56
N MET A 74 3.80 -10.30 12.06
CA MET A 74 4.68 -9.33 11.41
C MET A 74 5.20 -9.84 10.06
N ALA A 75 5.67 -11.09 10.01
CA ALA A 75 6.18 -11.70 8.79
C ALA A 75 5.09 -11.81 7.71
N ASP A 76 3.90 -12.28 8.07
CA ASP A 76 2.72 -12.37 7.19
C ASP A 76 2.39 -11.00 6.58
N PHE A 77 2.34 -9.96 7.41
CA PHE A 77 2.05 -8.60 6.96
C PHE A 77 3.11 -8.08 5.98
N ILE A 78 4.40 -8.20 6.33
CA ILE A 78 5.50 -7.75 5.46
C ILE A 78 5.50 -8.52 4.14
N ASN A 79 5.26 -9.83 4.18
CA ASN A 79 5.20 -10.66 2.99
C ASN A 79 4.02 -10.28 2.08
N ALA A 80 2.85 -10.00 2.66
CA ALA A 80 1.71 -9.51 1.89
C ALA A 80 2.02 -8.16 1.22
N CYS A 81 2.65 -7.22 1.92
CA CYS A 81 3.07 -5.94 1.34
C CYS A 81 4.07 -6.14 0.18
N ARG A 82 5.05 -7.03 0.36
CA ARG A 82 6.02 -7.38 -0.68
C ARG A 82 5.39 -8.07 -1.89
N ALA A 83 4.41 -8.94 -1.66
CA ALA A 83 3.64 -9.57 -2.73
C ALA A 83 2.89 -8.50 -3.55
N TRP A 84 2.29 -7.51 -2.87
CA TRP A 84 1.69 -6.35 -3.53
C TRP A 84 2.68 -5.56 -4.36
N SER A 85 3.88 -5.24 -3.85
CA SER A 85 4.86 -4.44 -4.61
C SER A 85 5.43 -5.17 -5.83
N ASN A 86 5.37 -6.50 -5.84
CA ASN A 86 5.80 -7.34 -6.96
C ASN A 86 4.67 -7.63 -7.96
N ALA A 87 3.42 -7.25 -7.63
CA ALA A 87 2.26 -7.44 -8.48
C ALA A 87 1.96 -6.16 -9.28
N GLN A 88 1.54 -6.33 -10.53
CA GLN A 88 0.99 -5.23 -11.33
C GLN A 88 -0.52 -5.45 -11.56
N PRO A 89 -1.35 -4.39 -11.54
CA PRO A 89 -1.02 -2.99 -11.21
C PRO A 89 -0.84 -2.75 -9.70
N CYS A 90 0.05 -1.81 -9.34
CA CYS A 90 0.33 -1.38 -7.97
C CYS A 90 -0.79 -0.49 -7.39
N ASN A 91 -1.99 -1.05 -7.26
CA ASN A 91 -3.14 -0.30 -6.74
C ASN A 91 -2.98 -0.01 -5.24
N PRO A 92 -2.85 1.26 -4.82
CA PRO A 92 -2.60 1.61 -3.42
C PRO A 92 -3.76 1.22 -2.49
N LEU A 93 -4.98 1.11 -3.01
CA LEU A 93 -6.14 0.65 -2.25
C LEU A 93 -6.02 -0.82 -1.83
N VAL A 94 -5.31 -1.64 -2.63
CA VAL A 94 -5.05 -3.04 -2.30
C VAL A 94 -4.02 -3.12 -1.17
N LEU A 95 -2.98 -2.28 -1.20
CA LEU A 95 -1.97 -2.21 -0.14
C LEU A 95 -2.61 -1.85 1.21
N GLU A 96 -3.52 -0.89 1.22
CA GLU A 96 -4.22 -0.48 2.45
C GLU A 96 -5.10 -1.56 3.04
N ASN A 97 -5.64 -2.47 2.22
CA ASN A 97 -6.42 -3.61 2.72
C ASN A 97 -5.54 -4.65 3.42
N ILE A 98 -4.22 -4.61 3.22
CA ILE A 98 -3.27 -5.41 3.97
C ILE A 98 -3.12 -4.77 5.35
N LYS A 99 -3.75 -5.39 6.35
CA LYS A 99 -3.69 -4.92 7.75
C LYS A 99 -2.82 -5.84 8.60
N PRO A 100 -2.03 -5.28 9.53
CA PRO A 100 -1.34 -6.11 10.51
C PRO A 100 -2.36 -6.85 11.36
N LYS A 101 -2.17 -8.16 11.54
CA LYS A 101 -2.92 -8.92 12.55
C LYS A 101 -2.38 -8.49 13.92
N ILE A 102 -3.26 -7.94 14.76
CA ILE A 102 -2.95 -7.49 16.13
C ILE A 102 -3.19 -8.64 17.09
#